data_AF-A0A7K1D7Q6-F1
#
_entry.id   AF-A0A7K1D7Q6-F1
#
_cell.length_a   1.000
_cell.length_b   1.000
_cell.length_c   1.000
_cell.angle_alpha   90.00
_cell.angle_beta   90.00
_cell.angle_gamma   90.00
#
_symmetry.space_group_name_H-M   'P 1'
#
loop_
_entity.id
_entity.type
_entity.pdbx_description
1 polymer ?
#
loop_
_entity_poly.entity_id
_entity_poly.type
_entity_poly.pdbx_seq_one_letter_code
_entity_poly.pdbx_strand_id
1 'polypeptide(L)'
;LADLTMSNPLRASLYAFNLMQKKRKKVEGAPKPALARKVAKIGVVGAGLMASQLALVMVRNLKVPIVMTDLDQDRVTKGVAWVHAELEKLVSKKRMSAESARRLALLVTGSIDQNVFANADFVIEAIFEELSLKQELFKKLETIVTPECVLATNTSSLSVEKMTIGLKNPERVIGFHFFNPVAIMPLLEVARTTTTDDATTATAISVGKELKKTMIICKDAPGFVVNRLLTRFMGEVTDAMDEGTPPDVADNAMKSLGFPMSPFQLLGLVGPGVALHVAETLNANLGPRYRISPTMQRLVKENVKTFYIKNDDGTFAANPAALALIEKGNQPSTSEEVKLRALNALAEEARMMLDEGVVSSAAEIDLCMLLGAGWPMHLGGILPYLDREGVSESVTGKHFHPPGVASLA
;
A
#
# COMPACT_ATOMS: atom_id res chain seq x y z
N LEU A 1 -12.05 8.24 -35.45
CA LEU A 1 -12.38 9.12 -34.29
C LEU A 1 -13.74 8.77 -33.70
N ALA A 2 -14.81 8.70 -34.49
CA ALA A 2 -16.14 8.25 -34.02
C ALA A 2 -16.12 6.83 -33.41
N ASP A 3 -15.39 5.88 -34.01
CA ASP A 3 -15.31 4.51 -33.47
C ASP A 3 -14.61 4.45 -32.10
N LEU A 4 -13.60 5.30 -31.88
CA LEU A 4 -12.93 5.42 -30.58
C LEU A 4 -13.87 6.01 -29.52
N THR A 5 -14.75 6.95 -29.91
CA THR A 5 -15.74 7.54 -28.97
C THR A 5 -16.72 6.54 -28.40
N MET A 6 -16.98 5.45 -29.12
CA MET A 6 -17.83 4.34 -28.68
C MET A 6 -17.05 3.14 -28.16
N SER A 7 -15.73 3.22 -28.00
CA SER A 7 -14.93 2.08 -27.57
C SER A 7 -14.97 1.85 -26.05
N ASN A 8 -14.94 0.58 -25.62
CA ASN A 8 -14.81 0.21 -24.21
C ASN A 8 -13.55 0.81 -23.55
N PRO A 9 -12.35 0.78 -24.18
CA PRO A 9 -11.17 1.41 -23.61
C PRO A 9 -11.31 2.91 -23.32
N LEU A 10 -12.03 3.67 -24.18
CA LEU A 10 -12.27 5.08 -23.90
C LEU A 10 -13.18 5.25 -22.67
N ARG A 11 -14.32 4.56 -22.62
CA ARG A 11 -15.25 4.65 -21.49
C ARG A 11 -14.60 4.26 -20.17
N ALA A 12 -13.80 3.20 -20.20
CA ALA A 12 -13.01 2.75 -19.07
C ALA A 12 -11.98 3.81 -18.65
N SER A 13 -11.22 4.37 -19.59
CA SER A 13 -10.26 5.45 -19.31
C SER A 13 -10.93 6.69 -18.71
N LEU A 14 -12.09 7.08 -19.23
CA LEU A 14 -12.87 8.22 -18.72
C LEU A 14 -13.39 7.93 -17.31
N TYR A 15 -13.85 6.71 -17.04
CA TYR A 15 -14.21 6.28 -15.69
C TYR A 15 -13.02 6.40 -14.72
N ALA A 16 -11.87 5.80 -15.04
CA ALA A 16 -10.67 5.88 -14.20
C ALA A 16 -10.26 7.33 -13.94
N PHE A 17 -10.20 8.15 -14.99
CA PHE A 17 -9.85 9.55 -14.90
C PHE A 17 -10.81 10.31 -13.97
N ASN A 18 -12.12 10.18 -14.19
CA ASN A 18 -13.13 10.86 -13.38
C ASN A 18 -13.11 10.39 -11.92
N LEU A 19 -12.92 9.08 -11.69
CA LEU A 19 -12.81 8.50 -10.38
C LEU A 19 -11.63 9.11 -9.61
N MET A 20 -10.42 9.10 -10.18
CA MET A 20 -9.23 9.68 -9.56
C MET A 20 -9.37 11.18 -9.30
N GLN A 21 -9.92 11.96 -10.24
CA GLN A 21 -10.11 13.40 -10.08
C GLN A 21 -11.13 13.73 -8.98
N LYS A 22 -12.24 12.98 -8.92
CA LYS A 22 -13.28 13.17 -7.90
C LYS A 22 -12.76 12.80 -6.51
N LYS A 23 -12.10 11.65 -6.38
CA LYS A 23 -11.63 11.12 -5.09
C LYS A 23 -10.47 11.91 -4.50
N ARG A 24 -9.65 12.55 -5.34
CA ARG A 24 -8.65 13.52 -4.89
C ARG A 24 -9.27 14.72 -4.15
N LYS A 25 -10.49 15.13 -4.48
CA LYS A 25 -11.19 16.27 -3.86
C LYS A 25 -12.04 15.84 -2.66
N LYS A 26 -12.69 14.68 -2.74
CA LYS A 26 -13.63 14.19 -1.74
C LYS A 26 -13.32 12.74 -1.39
N VAL A 27 -12.98 12.52 -0.13
CA VAL A 27 -12.87 11.17 0.46
C VAL A 27 -14.26 10.72 0.88
N GLU A 28 -14.67 9.55 0.41
CA GLU A 28 -15.97 8.97 0.75
C GLU A 28 -15.98 8.46 2.20
N GLY A 29 -17.10 8.62 2.90
CA GLY A 29 -17.19 8.24 4.31
C GLY A 29 -16.39 9.11 5.29
N ALA A 30 -15.68 10.14 4.82
CA ALA A 30 -14.89 11.01 5.70
C ALA A 30 -15.80 11.84 6.63
N PRO A 31 -15.49 11.90 7.94
CA PRO A 31 -16.22 12.76 8.86
C PRO A 31 -16.10 14.24 8.50
N LYS A 32 -16.93 15.08 9.14
CA LYS A 32 -16.94 16.53 8.87
C LYS A 32 -15.55 17.14 9.11
N PRO A 33 -15.02 17.96 8.18
CA PRO A 33 -13.70 18.59 8.36
C PRO A 33 -13.55 19.42 9.63
N ALA A 34 -14.65 19.97 10.16
CA ALA A 34 -14.65 20.74 11.41
C ALA A 34 -14.30 19.92 12.66
N LEU A 35 -14.32 18.59 12.58
CA LEU A 35 -13.88 17.69 13.66
C LEU A 35 -12.36 17.48 13.68
N ALA A 36 -11.64 17.87 12.62
CA ALA A 36 -10.20 17.70 12.54
C ALA A 36 -9.50 18.61 13.54
N ARG A 37 -8.57 18.04 14.31
CA ARG A 37 -7.70 18.78 15.23
C ARG A 37 -6.52 19.36 14.46
N LYS A 38 -5.99 20.51 14.91
CA LYS A 38 -4.83 21.14 14.30
C LYS A 38 -3.57 20.33 14.61
N VAL A 39 -2.78 20.02 13.58
CA VAL A 39 -1.48 19.36 13.73
C VAL A 39 -0.37 20.40 13.61
N ALA A 40 0.32 20.68 14.70
CA ALA A 40 1.40 21.66 14.82
C ALA A 40 2.76 21.03 15.15
N LYS A 41 2.80 19.77 15.60
CA LYS A 41 4.03 18.97 15.76
C LYS A 41 3.78 17.50 15.47
N ILE A 42 4.72 16.87 14.76
CA ILE A 42 4.65 15.45 14.39
C ILE A 42 5.78 14.65 15.03
N GLY A 43 5.43 13.49 15.59
CA GLY A 43 6.38 12.45 15.94
C GLY A 43 6.46 11.36 14.86
N VAL A 44 7.66 10.88 14.56
CA VAL A 44 7.88 9.72 13.70
C VAL A 44 8.65 8.68 14.49
N VAL A 45 8.09 7.49 14.66
CA VAL A 45 8.75 6.37 15.34
C VAL A 45 9.38 5.44 14.32
N GLY A 46 10.68 5.24 14.46
CA GLY A 46 11.58 4.66 13.46
C GLY A 46 12.43 5.75 12.78
N ALA A 47 13.63 5.36 12.37
CA ALA A 47 14.54 6.17 11.55
C ALA A 47 15.05 5.40 10.31
N GLY A 48 14.39 4.27 9.98
CA GLY A 48 14.62 3.52 8.76
C GLY A 48 14.16 4.27 7.50
N LEU A 49 14.25 3.59 6.35
CA LEU A 49 13.92 4.17 5.04
C LEU A 49 12.47 4.69 4.96
N MET A 50 11.50 3.92 5.44
CA MET A 50 10.08 4.34 5.42
C MET A 50 9.85 5.55 6.32
N ALA A 51 10.30 5.51 7.58
CA ALA A 51 10.19 6.62 8.51
C ALA A 51 10.83 7.91 7.97
N SER A 52 12.00 7.80 7.35
CA SER A 52 12.70 8.94 6.74
C SER A 52 11.94 9.52 5.55
N GLN A 53 11.35 8.67 4.70
CA GLN A 53 10.47 9.11 3.61
C GLN A 53 9.20 9.81 4.12
N LEU A 54 8.60 9.30 5.21
CA LEU A 54 7.44 9.89 5.87
C LEU A 54 7.78 11.28 6.45
N ALA A 55 8.87 11.39 7.19
CA ALA A 55 9.37 12.67 7.71
C ALA A 55 9.61 13.69 6.58
N LEU A 56 10.25 13.27 5.48
CA LEU A 56 10.49 14.14 4.33
C LEU A 56 9.19 14.64 3.67
N VAL A 57 8.20 13.77 3.44
CA VAL A 57 6.94 14.20 2.81
C VAL A 57 6.13 15.09 3.74
N MET A 58 6.14 14.81 5.04
CA MET A 58 5.44 15.58 6.04
C MET A 58 6.04 16.97 6.20
N VAL A 59 7.36 17.11 6.37
CA VAL A 59 7.98 18.42 6.59
C VAL A 59 7.80 19.34 5.38
N ARG A 60 7.88 18.78 4.16
CA ARG A 60 7.76 19.54 2.91
C ARG A 60 6.37 20.13 2.71
N ASN A 61 5.33 19.43 3.15
CA ASN A 61 3.95 19.84 2.90
C ASN A 61 3.33 20.57 4.10
N LEU A 62 3.50 20.03 5.31
CA LEU A 62 2.92 20.60 6.53
C LEU A 62 3.75 21.74 7.11
N LYS A 63 5.08 21.72 6.93
CA LYS A 63 6.01 22.75 7.43
C LYS A 63 5.90 22.96 8.95
N VAL A 64 5.67 21.87 9.67
CA VAL A 64 5.66 21.80 11.13
C VAL A 64 6.89 21.06 11.65
N PRO A 65 7.32 21.25 12.90
CA PRO A 65 8.36 20.45 13.52
C PRO A 65 8.06 18.94 13.46
N ILE A 66 9.07 18.17 13.08
CA ILE A 66 9.07 16.71 13.02
C ILE A 66 10.21 16.18 13.86
N VAL A 67 9.90 15.30 14.81
CA VAL A 67 10.90 14.62 15.62
C VAL A 67 10.90 13.13 15.28
N MET A 68 12.05 12.61 14.88
CA MET A 68 12.26 11.19 14.60
C MET A 68 12.87 10.50 15.83
N THR A 69 12.44 9.27 16.13
CA THR A 69 13.01 8.45 17.20
C THR A 69 13.35 7.05 16.72
N ASP A 70 14.40 6.45 17.27
CA ASP A 70 14.76 5.04 17.06
C ASP A 70 15.50 4.52 18.31
N LEU A 71 15.91 3.26 18.30
CA LEU A 71 16.51 2.56 19.44
C LEU A 71 17.89 3.12 19.85
N ASP A 72 18.63 3.69 18.89
CA ASP A 72 19.99 4.17 19.11
C ASP A 72 20.26 5.45 18.31
N GLN A 73 21.27 6.20 18.77
CA GLN A 73 21.61 7.51 18.22
C GLN A 73 22.12 7.41 16.77
N ASP A 74 22.77 6.31 16.38
CA ASP A 74 23.31 6.14 15.03
C ASP A 74 22.19 6.04 13.99
N ARG A 75 21.14 5.28 14.30
CA ARG A 75 19.95 5.19 13.44
C ARG A 75 19.24 6.52 13.32
N VAL A 76 19.01 7.20 14.44
CA VAL A 76 18.39 8.53 14.47
C VAL A 76 19.18 9.52 13.61
N THR A 77 20.50 9.60 13.81
CA THR A 77 21.37 10.49 13.05
C THR A 77 21.35 10.14 11.56
N LYS A 78 21.36 8.85 11.18
CA LYS A 78 21.25 8.42 9.78
C LYS A 78 19.91 8.82 9.15
N GLY A 79 18.79 8.63 9.86
CA GLY A 79 17.46 8.99 9.36
C GLY A 79 17.31 10.49 9.13
N VAL A 80 17.70 11.31 10.11
CA VAL A 80 17.67 12.79 9.99
C VAL A 80 18.61 13.26 8.87
N ALA A 81 19.83 12.73 8.81
CA ALA A 81 20.78 13.05 7.74
C ALA A 81 20.24 12.69 6.35
N TRP A 82 19.54 11.57 6.22
CA TRP A 82 18.89 11.18 4.96
C TRP A 82 17.84 12.21 4.52
N VAL A 83 17.00 12.68 5.44
CA VAL A 83 15.99 13.71 5.14
C VAL A 83 16.67 15.01 4.68
N HIS A 84 17.73 15.44 5.36
CA HIS A 84 18.51 16.63 4.98
C HIS A 84 19.13 16.47 3.59
N ALA A 85 19.74 15.33 3.31
CA ALA A 85 20.35 15.04 2.01
C ALA A 85 19.32 15.05 0.87
N GLU A 86 18.11 14.51 1.08
CA GLU A 86 17.06 14.55 0.06
C GLU A 86 16.52 15.97 -0.17
N LEU A 87 16.48 16.84 0.85
CA LEU A 87 16.18 18.26 0.66
C LEU A 87 17.26 18.96 -0.18
N GLU A 88 18.54 18.70 0.10
CA GLU A 88 19.66 19.23 -0.68
C GLU A 88 19.65 18.73 -2.13
N LYS A 89 19.27 17.48 -2.35
CA LYS A 89 19.09 16.89 -3.68
C LYS A 89 17.98 17.57 -4.48
N LEU A 90 16.94 18.10 -3.81
CA LEU A 90 15.94 18.93 -4.49
C LEU A 90 16.52 20.28 -4.90
N VAL A 91 17.44 20.85 -4.12
CA VAL A 91 18.17 22.08 -4.47
C VAL A 91 19.08 21.84 -5.67
N SER A 92 19.86 20.77 -5.68
CA SER A 92 20.75 20.44 -6.81
C SER A 92 19.97 20.20 -8.10
N LYS A 93 18.76 19.66 -8.00
CA LYS A 93 17.81 19.49 -9.12
C LYS A 93 17.02 20.76 -9.48
N LYS A 94 17.31 21.91 -8.85
CA LYS A 94 16.60 23.20 -9.02
C LYS A 94 15.09 23.12 -8.77
N ARG A 95 14.64 22.18 -7.93
CA ARG A 95 13.24 21.99 -7.53
C ARG A 95 12.90 22.68 -6.21
N MET A 96 13.88 23.27 -5.53
CA MET A 96 13.76 23.99 -4.26
C MET A 96 14.89 25.01 -4.12
N SER A 97 14.67 26.13 -3.43
CA SER A 97 15.74 27.08 -3.08
C SER A 97 16.56 26.58 -1.88
N ALA A 98 17.85 26.95 -1.81
CA ALA A 98 18.72 26.59 -0.68
C ALA A 98 18.23 27.15 0.66
N GLU A 99 17.60 28.33 0.66
CA GLU A 99 16.97 28.90 1.85
C GLU A 99 15.77 28.06 2.32
N SER A 100 14.89 27.65 1.40
CA SER A 100 13.75 26.80 1.74
C SER A 100 14.20 25.45 2.28
N ALA A 101 15.23 24.84 1.68
CA ALA A 101 15.77 23.57 2.15
C ALA A 101 16.34 23.69 3.57
N ARG A 102 17.14 24.73 3.86
CA ARG A 102 17.67 24.99 5.21
C ARG A 102 16.56 25.19 6.23
N ARG A 103 15.52 25.97 5.90
CA ARG A 103 14.37 26.18 6.80
C ARG A 103 13.63 24.87 7.10
N LEU A 104 13.44 24.01 6.11
CA LEU A 104 12.79 22.71 6.31
C LEU A 104 13.67 21.74 7.11
N ALA A 105 14.99 21.74 6.87
CA ALA A 105 15.93 20.91 7.63
C ALA A 105 15.91 21.28 9.13
N LEU A 106 15.82 22.56 9.48
CA LEU A 106 15.69 23.01 10.88
C LEU A 106 14.43 22.50 11.60
N LEU A 107 13.41 22.06 10.84
CA LEU A 107 12.19 21.47 11.41
C LEU A 107 12.32 19.97 11.67
N VAL A 108 13.37 19.31 11.19
CA VAL A 108 13.56 17.85 11.33
C VAL A 108 14.66 17.59 12.34
N THR A 109 14.28 17.03 13.49
CA THR A 109 15.22 16.69 14.56
C THR A 109 15.09 15.21 14.92
N GLY A 110 16.04 14.72 15.70
CA GLY A 110 16.10 13.33 16.14
C GLY A 110 16.32 13.23 17.64
N SER A 111 15.80 12.18 18.27
CA SER A 111 16.01 11.87 19.69
C SER A 111 15.96 10.35 19.90
N ILE A 112 16.71 9.84 20.88
CA ILE A 112 16.53 8.46 21.38
C ILE A 112 15.47 8.39 22.49
N ASP A 113 15.17 9.52 23.13
CA ASP A 113 14.12 9.63 24.14
C ASP A 113 12.78 9.96 23.47
N GLN A 114 11.77 9.13 23.71
CA GLN A 114 10.41 9.31 23.19
C GLN A 114 9.60 10.33 23.97
N ASN A 115 10.05 10.78 25.17
CA ASN A 115 9.37 11.85 25.92
C ASN A 115 9.30 13.18 25.12
N VAL A 116 10.14 13.33 24.09
CA VAL A 116 10.06 14.44 23.14
C VAL A 116 8.72 14.53 22.40
N PHE A 117 7.89 13.48 22.43
CA PHE A 117 6.54 13.45 21.87
C PHE A 117 5.45 14.00 22.80
N ALA A 118 5.77 14.43 24.02
CA ALA A 118 4.75 14.84 25.00
C ALA A 118 3.74 15.90 24.50
N ASN A 119 4.19 16.75 23.58
CA ASN A 119 3.37 17.77 22.92
C ASN A 119 3.22 17.57 21.40
N ALA A 120 3.35 16.33 20.91
CA ALA A 120 3.03 16.01 19.52
C ALA A 120 1.51 15.90 19.35
N ASP A 121 0.98 16.38 18.23
CA ASP A 121 -0.45 16.28 17.90
C ASP A 121 -0.75 15.03 17.05
N PHE A 122 0.26 14.52 16.37
CA PHE A 122 0.18 13.36 15.50
C PHE A 122 1.49 12.57 15.58
N VAL A 123 1.43 11.29 15.93
CA VAL A 123 2.59 10.39 15.92
C VAL A 123 2.35 9.29 14.89
N ILE A 124 3.29 9.09 13.98
CA ILE A 124 3.25 7.98 13.00
C ILE A 124 4.33 6.94 13.30
N GLU A 125 3.89 5.69 13.39
CA GLU A 125 4.72 4.53 13.65
C GLU A 125 5.14 3.86 12.33
N ALA A 126 6.46 3.62 12.18
CA ALA A 126 7.07 2.92 11.04
C ALA A 126 8.28 2.06 11.48
N ILE A 127 8.11 1.27 12.53
CA ILE A 127 9.03 0.25 13.05
C ILE A 127 8.82 -1.09 12.32
N PHE A 128 9.58 -2.10 12.73
CA PHE A 128 9.48 -3.46 12.22
C PHE A 128 8.04 -4.03 12.29
N GLU A 129 7.70 -4.86 11.32
CA GLU A 129 6.34 -5.41 11.13
C GLU A 129 6.09 -6.59 12.06
N GLU A 130 6.00 -6.31 13.36
CA GLU A 130 5.69 -7.30 14.40
C GLU A 130 4.66 -6.70 15.38
N LEU A 131 3.60 -7.48 15.66
CA LEU A 131 2.43 -7.00 16.39
C LEU A 131 2.76 -6.67 17.86
N SER A 132 3.54 -7.51 18.54
CA SER A 132 3.89 -7.31 19.95
C SER A 132 4.73 -6.04 20.15
N LEU A 133 5.70 -5.77 19.28
CA LEU A 133 6.51 -4.55 19.29
C LEU A 133 5.64 -3.30 19.09
N LYS A 134 4.68 -3.34 18.17
CA LYS A 134 3.77 -2.20 17.93
C LYS A 134 2.80 -1.98 19.10
N GLN A 135 2.30 -3.05 19.72
CA GLN A 135 1.47 -2.97 20.93
C GLN A 135 2.24 -2.35 22.11
N GLU A 136 3.46 -2.82 22.37
CA GLU A 136 4.32 -2.26 23.41
C GLU A 136 4.61 -0.78 23.17
N LEU A 137 4.91 -0.43 21.91
CA LEU A 137 5.14 0.95 21.52
C LEU A 137 3.92 1.83 21.77
N PHE A 138 2.72 1.44 21.33
CA PHE A 138 1.54 2.27 21.53
C PHE A 138 1.15 2.40 23.00
N LYS A 139 1.31 1.35 23.81
CA LYS A 139 1.12 1.43 25.27
C LYS A 139 2.08 2.44 25.89
N LYS A 140 3.34 2.44 25.48
CA LYS A 140 4.34 3.41 25.95
C LYS A 140 3.98 4.83 25.49
N LEU A 141 3.71 5.03 24.20
CA LEU A 141 3.36 6.34 23.64
C LEU A 141 2.13 6.94 24.32
N GLU A 142 1.12 6.13 24.65
CA GLU A 142 -0.08 6.59 25.34
C GLU A 142 0.22 7.26 26.69
N THR A 143 1.29 6.86 27.38
CA THR A 143 1.71 7.47 28.65
C THR A 143 2.46 8.79 28.47
N ILE A 144 2.90 9.10 27.24
CA ILE A 144 3.74 10.25 26.91
C ILE A 144 2.91 11.35 26.25
N VAL A 145 2.15 11.01 25.21
CA VAL A 145 1.41 11.98 24.40
C VAL A 145 0.12 12.45 25.07
N THR A 146 -0.39 13.61 24.67
CA THR A 146 -1.71 14.08 25.13
C THR A 146 -2.82 13.13 24.70
N PRO A 147 -3.95 13.04 25.42
CA PRO A 147 -5.10 12.20 25.02
C PRO A 147 -5.64 12.53 23.62
N GLU A 148 -5.46 13.76 23.16
CA GLU A 148 -5.94 14.23 21.86
C GLU A 148 -5.01 13.88 20.68
N CYS A 149 -3.76 13.50 20.98
CA CYS A 149 -2.76 13.12 19.97
C CYS A 149 -3.22 11.89 19.18
N VAL A 150 -3.19 11.99 17.85
CA VAL A 150 -3.48 10.85 16.96
C VAL A 150 -2.28 9.92 16.93
N LEU A 151 -2.54 8.62 17.14
CA LEU A 151 -1.55 7.55 17.03
C LEU A 151 -1.79 6.79 15.72
N ALA A 152 -0.98 7.09 14.71
CA ALA A 152 -1.06 6.47 13.39
C ALA A 152 -0.04 5.35 13.24
N THR A 153 -0.38 4.28 12.52
CA THR A 153 0.57 3.24 12.09
C THR A 153 0.66 3.15 10.57
N ASN A 154 1.89 3.04 10.05
CA ASN A 154 2.16 2.72 8.65
C ASN A 154 2.25 1.19 8.40
N THR A 155 1.66 0.37 9.28
CA THR A 155 1.52 -1.07 9.06
C THR A 155 0.95 -1.36 7.66
N SER A 156 1.38 -2.47 7.08
CA SER A 156 1.02 -2.89 5.72
C SER A 156 0.04 -4.06 5.72
N SER A 157 0.01 -4.84 6.80
CA SER A 157 -0.77 -6.10 6.86
C SER A 157 -1.29 -6.46 8.25
N LEU A 158 -0.67 -5.96 9.32
CA LEU A 158 -1.11 -6.24 10.69
C LEU A 158 -2.39 -5.46 11.03
N SER A 159 -3.28 -6.11 11.79
CA SER A 159 -4.53 -5.48 12.29
C SER A 159 -4.23 -4.32 13.22
N VAL A 160 -4.75 -3.14 12.87
CA VAL A 160 -4.67 -1.92 13.67
C VAL A 160 -5.48 -2.09 14.96
N GLU A 161 -6.64 -2.75 14.91
CA GLU A 161 -7.47 -3.04 16.09
C GLU A 161 -6.69 -3.88 17.11
N LYS A 162 -5.96 -4.92 16.66
CA LYS A 162 -5.13 -5.70 17.58
C LYS A 162 -4.04 -4.86 18.23
N MET A 163 -3.55 -3.79 17.59
CA MET A 163 -2.56 -2.90 18.20
C MET A 163 -3.13 -2.04 19.33
N THR A 164 -4.45 -1.85 19.38
CA THR A 164 -5.10 -1.02 20.42
C THR A 164 -5.35 -1.78 21.73
N ILE A 165 -5.12 -3.11 21.75
CA ILE A 165 -5.43 -3.95 22.91
C ILE A 165 -4.63 -3.51 24.14
N GLY A 166 -5.38 -3.12 25.17
CA GLY A 166 -4.84 -2.67 26.46
C GLY A 166 -4.52 -1.18 26.53
N LEU A 167 -4.86 -0.39 25.50
CA LEU A 167 -4.85 1.07 25.58
C LEU A 167 -6.07 1.58 26.36
N LYS A 168 -5.90 2.72 27.04
CA LYS A 168 -6.97 3.46 27.73
C LYS A 168 -7.79 4.30 26.75
N ASN A 169 -7.16 4.82 25.69
CA ASN A 169 -7.80 5.67 24.68
C ASN A 169 -7.56 5.07 23.28
N PRO A 170 -8.12 3.88 22.96
CA PRO A 170 -7.91 3.21 21.67
C PRO A 170 -8.51 3.99 20.49
N GLU A 171 -9.49 4.87 20.73
CA GLU A 171 -10.22 5.63 19.72
C GLU A 171 -9.36 6.61 18.92
N ARG A 172 -8.16 6.94 19.41
CA ARG A 172 -7.19 7.80 18.72
C ARG A 172 -6.18 7.06 17.86
N VAL A 173 -6.29 5.73 17.76
CA VAL A 173 -5.42 4.91 16.92
C VAL A 173 -6.03 4.74 15.53
N ILE A 174 -5.22 4.88 14.49
CA ILE A 174 -5.66 4.76 13.10
C ILE A 174 -4.58 4.15 12.19
N GLY A 175 -4.99 3.34 11.21
CA GLY A 175 -4.11 2.93 10.13
C GLY A 175 -3.91 4.07 9.14
N PHE A 176 -2.67 4.31 8.75
CA PHE A 176 -2.27 5.42 7.88
C PHE A 176 -1.20 4.95 6.91
N HIS A 177 -1.61 4.03 6.03
CA HIS A 177 -0.71 3.18 5.24
C HIS A 177 -0.28 3.86 3.93
N PHE A 178 1.01 4.16 3.83
CA PHE A 178 1.66 4.69 2.65
C PHE A 178 2.32 3.60 1.82
N PHE A 179 2.33 3.80 0.50
CA PHE A 179 3.01 2.93 -0.45
C PHE A 179 4.40 3.47 -0.79
N ASN A 180 5.38 2.57 -0.86
CA ASN A 180 6.75 2.89 -1.23
C ASN A 180 6.89 2.93 -2.77
N PRO A 181 7.54 3.96 -3.37
CA PRO A 181 8.12 5.17 -2.76
C PRO A 181 7.08 6.21 -2.34
N VAL A 182 7.16 6.69 -1.09
CA VAL A 182 6.17 7.59 -0.48
C VAL A 182 6.05 8.90 -1.25
N ALA A 183 7.13 9.41 -1.84
CA ALA A 183 7.08 10.66 -2.61
C ALA A 183 6.34 10.53 -3.96
N ILE A 184 6.18 9.30 -4.47
CA ILE A 184 5.66 9.01 -5.81
C ILE A 184 4.25 8.45 -5.72
N MET A 185 4.04 7.47 -4.84
CA MET A 185 2.77 6.75 -4.76
C MET A 185 1.65 7.66 -4.23
N PRO A 186 0.56 7.86 -5.00
CA PRO A 186 -0.45 8.86 -4.66
C PRO A 186 -1.48 8.39 -3.63
N LEU A 187 -1.66 7.07 -3.47
CA LEU A 187 -2.64 6.47 -2.57
C LEU A 187 -2.17 6.52 -1.12
N LEU A 188 -3.13 6.64 -0.21
CA LEU A 188 -2.99 6.47 1.24
C LEU A 188 -4.24 5.74 1.75
N GLU A 189 -4.07 4.56 2.34
CA GLU A 189 -5.18 3.83 2.97
C GLU A 189 -5.35 4.27 4.41
N VAL A 190 -6.54 4.78 4.75
CA VAL A 190 -6.89 5.19 6.12
C VAL A 190 -7.77 4.12 6.74
N ALA A 191 -7.17 3.23 7.52
CA ALA A 191 -7.86 2.09 8.11
C ALA A 191 -8.43 2.46 9.48
N ARG A 192 -9.77 2.45 9.57
CA ARG A 192 -10.50 2.66 10.82
C ARG A 192 -10.67 1.35 11.56
N THR A 193 -10.37 1.36 12.85
CA THR A 193 -10.78 0.30 13.77
C THR A 193 -12.26 0.49 14.13
N THR A 194 -12.85 -0.48 14.83
CA THR A 194 -14.21 -0.38 15.39
C THR A 194 -14.33 0.71 16.46
N THR A 195 -13.22 1.11 17.07
CA THR A 195 -13.18 2.12 18.14
C THR A 195 -12.68 3.48 17.66
N THR A 196 -12.04 3.59 16.49
CA THR A 196 -11.48 4.85 15.98
C THR A 196 -12.55 5.93 15.81
N ASP A 197 -12.40 7.05 16.53
CA ASP A 197 -13.37 8.14 16.53
C ASP A 197 -13.33 8.99 15.24
N ASP A 198 -14.38 9.79 15.06
CA ASP A 198 -14.51 10.67 13.89
C ASP A 198 -13.52 11.83 13.91
N ALA A 199 -13.09 12.31 15.08
CA ALA A 199 -12.11 13.39 15.20
C ALA A 199 -10.71 12.95 14.75
N THR A 200 -10.30 11.75 15.14
CA THR A 200 -9.04 11.10 14.72
C THR A 200 -9.05 10.84 13.23
N THR A 201 -10.15 10.28 12.72
CA THR A 201 -10.32 10.07 11.28
C THR A 201 -10.29 11.39 10.51
N ALA A 202 -11.02 12.42 10.96
CA ALA A 202 -11.01 13.74 10.32
C ALA A 202 -9.62 14.38 10.33
N THR A 203 -8.87 14.23 11.42
CA THR A 203 -7.50 14.71 11.57
C THR A 203 -6.55 13.99 10.60
N ALA A 204 -6.62 12.66 10.53
CA ALA A 204 -5.82 11.88 9.57
C ALA A 204 -6.13 12.26 8.11
N ILE A 205 -7.40 12.44 7.76
CA ILE A 205 -7.81 12.92 6.43
C ILE A 205 -7.31 14.34 6.16
N SER A 206 -7.33 15.23 7.15
CA SER A 206 -6.77 16.58 7.02
C SER A 206 -5.26 16.53 6.76
N VAL A 207 -4.51 15.73 7.53
CA VAL A 207 -3.08 15.48 7.30
C VAL A 207 -2.86 14.94 5.89
N GLY A 208 -3.55 13.86 5.48
CA GLY A 208 -3.38 13.27 4.16
C GLY A 208 -3.68 14.23 2.99
N LYS A 209 -4.65 15.15 3.15
CA LYS A 209 -4.91 16.22 2.17
C LYS A 209 -3.74 17.19 2.04
N GLU A 210 -3.17 17.63 3.16
CA GLU A 210 -1.98 18.50 3.16
C GLU A 210 -0.79 17.78 2.52
N LEU A 211 -0.63 16.47 2.75
CA LEU A 211 0.36 15.62 2.10
C LEU A 211 0.08 15.37 0.61
N LYS A 212 -1.03 15.89 0.08
CA LYS A 212 -1.48 15.77 -1.31
C LYS A 212 -1.72 14.32 -1.74
N LYS A 213 -2.14 13.47 -0.80
CA LYS A 213 -2.51 12.08 -1.04
C LYS A 213 -3.97 11.97 -1.44
N THR A 214 -4.25 11.01 -2.32
CA THR A 214 -5.61 10.52 -2.55
C THR A 214 -5.87 9.43 -1.54
N MET A 215 -6.98 9.51 -0.81
CA MET A 215 -7.27 8.61 0.28
C MET A 215 -8.54 7.81 0.04
N ILE A 216 -8.52 6.61 0.57
CA ILE A 216 -9.69 5.77 0.82
C ILE A 216 -9.83 5.59 2.33
N ILE A 217 -11.07 5.40 2.78
CA ILE A 217 -11.33 4.95 4.15
C ILE A 217 -11.73 3.48 4.05
N CYS A 218 -10.98 2.63 4.75
CA CYS A 218 -11.28 1.21 4.84
C CYS A 218 -11.45 0.79 6.30
N LYS A 219 -12.08 -0.36 6.48
CA LYS A 219 -12.08 -1.08 7.75
C LYS A 219 -10.69 -1.67 8.01
N ASP A 220 -10.32 -1.80 9.28
CA ASP A 220 -9.21 -2.66 9.68
C ASP A 220 -9.48 -4.11 9.25
N ALA A 221 -8.78 -4.55 8.21
CA ALA A 221 -8.88 -5.87 7.61
C ALA A 221 -7.49 -6.36 7.18
N PRO A 222 -7.21 -7.66 7.21
CA PRO A 222 -5.90 -8.21 6.83
C PRO A 222 -5.46 -7.73 5.44
N GLY A 223 -4.31 -7.05 5.36
CA GLY A 223 -3.78 -6.48 4.11
C GLY A 223 -4.58 -5.33 3.49
N PHE A 224 -5.51 -4.75 4.23
CA PHE A 224 -6.40 -3.66 3.79
C PHE A 224 -7.05 -3.96 2.43
N VAL A 225 -6.89 -3.09 1.44
CA VAL A 225 -7.45 -3.27 0.11
C VAL A 225 -6.38 -3.71 -0.87
N VAL A 226 -5.31 -2.92 -1.01
CA VAL A 226 -4.30 -3.14 -2.06
C VAL A 226 -3.54 -4.43 -1.82
N ASN A 227 -2.99 -4.65 -0.62
CA ASN A 227 -2.14 -5.82 -0.38
C ASN A 227 -2.96 -7.12 -0.39
N ARG A 228 -4.20 -7.08 0.08
CA ARG A 228 -5.15 -8.21 0.01
C ARG A 228 -5.37 -8.66 -1.44
N LEU A 229 -5.74 -7.74 -2.33
CA LEU A 229 -5.96 -8.05 -3.75
C LEU A 229 -4.68 -8.36 -4.51
N LEU A 230 -3.61 -7.59 -4.29
CA LEU A 230 -2.33 -7.76 -4.98
C LEU A 230 -1.71 -9.12 -4.64
N THR A 231 -1.75 -9.53 -3.36
CA THR A 231 -1.23 -10.85 -2.94
C THR A 231 -2.10 -11.98 -3.48
N ARG A 232 -3.44 -11.82 -3.51
CA ARG A 232 -4.33 -12.84 -4.10
C ARG A 232 -4.01 -13.05 -5.58
N PHE A 233 -3.85 -11.94 -6.31
CA PHE A 233 -3.49 -11.94 -7.72
C PHE A 233 -2.11 -12.56 -7.98
N MET A 234 -1.07 -12.08 -7.29
CA MET A 234 0.30 -12.56 -7.48
C MET A 234 0.46 -14.02 -7.00
N GLY A 235 -0.34 -14.43 -6.02
CA GLY A 235 -0.42 -15.80 -5.53
C GLY A 235 -0.71 -16.80 -6.64
N GLU A 236 -1.73 -16.55 -7.47
CA GLU A 236 -2.06 -17.46 -8.59
C GLU A 236 -0.91 -17.58 -9.62
N VAL A 237 -0.11 -16.52 -9.79
CA VAL A 237 1.08 -16.55 -10.66
C VAL A 237 2.20 -17.39 -10.06
N THR A 238 2.49 -17.21 -8.76
CA THR A 238 3.51 -18.01 -8.06
C THR A 238 3.07 -19.47 -7.89
N ASP A 239 1.79 -19.70 -7.65
CA ASP A 239 1.23 -21.04 -7.45
C ASP A 239 1.26 -21.84 -8.75
N ALA A 240 0.91 -21.22 -9.89
CA ALA A 240 1.04 -21.87 -11.19
C ALA A 240 2.48 -22.28 -11.48
N MET A 241 3.46 -21.44 -11.13
CA MET A 241 4.87 -21.77 -11.25
C MET A 241 5.24 -22.95 -10.33
N ASP A 242 4.79 -22.94 -9.07
CA ASP A 242 5.03 -24.05 -8.14
C ASP A 242 4.40 -25.37 -8.59
N GLU A 243 3.28 -25.29 -9.32
CA GLU A 243 2.58 -26.42 -9.93
C GLU A 243 3.26 -26.95 -11.20
N GLY A 244 4.34 -26.30 -11.67
CA GLY A 244 5.16 -26.75 -12.79
C GLY A 244 5.01 -25.94 -14.08
N THR A 245 4.24 -24.85 -14.06
CA THR A 245 4.16 -23.91 -15.20
C THR A 245 5.52 -23.24 -15.41
N PRO A 246 6.04 -23.14 -16.64
CA PRO A 246 7.28 -22.41 -16.90
C PRO A 246 7.20 -20.97 -16.35
N PRO A 247 8.25 -20.45 -15.67
CA PRO A 247 8.18 -19.16 -14.99
C PRO A 247 7.86 -18.00 -15.92
N ASP A 248 8.39 -18.02 -17.14
CA ASP A 248 8.11 -17.03 -18.17
C ASP A 248 6.66 -17.08 -18.65
N VAL A 249 6.05 -18.28 -18.72
CA VAL A 249 4.64 -18.44 -19.07
C VAL A 249 3.74 -17.89 -17.96
N ALA A 250 4.00 -18.25 -16.70
CA ALA A 250 3.23 -17.76 -15.56
C ALA A 250 3.32 -16.23 -15.41
N ASP A 251 4.53 -15.68 -15.49
CA ASP A 251 4.79 -14.25 -15.31
C ASP A 251 4.21 -13.38 -16.45
N ASN A 252 4.19 -13.90 -17.68
CA ASN A 252 3.63 -13.19 -18.82
C ASN A 252 2.11 -13.35 -18.98
N ALA A 253 1.44 -14.15 -18.13
CA ALA A 253 0.00 -14.42 -18.25
C ALA A 253 -0.86 -13.14 -18.31
N MET A 254 -0.46 -12.11 -17.57
CA MET A 254 -1.19 -10.84 -17.49
C MET A 254 -0.65 -9.74 -18.40
N LYS A 255 0.37 -10.04 -19.22
CA LYS A 255 1.05 -9.04 -20.06
C LYS A 255 0.09 -8.31 -21.00
N SER A 256 -0.91 -9.03 -21.51
CA SER A 256 -1.96 -8.47 -22.39
C SER A 256 -2.78 -7.35 -21.75
N LEU A 257 -2.80 -7.25 -20.42
CA LEU A 257 -3.51 -6.18 -19.70
C LEU A 257 -2.75 -4.85 -19.70
N GLY A 258 -1.46 -4.84 -20.06
CA GLY A 258 -0.66 -3.62 -20.19
C GLY A 258 -0.11 -3.08 -18.87
N PHE A 259 0.22 -3.95 -17.91
CA PHE A 259 0.97 -3.56 -16.72
C PHE A 259 2.35 -2.98 -17.07
N PRO A 260 2.87 -2.04 -16.27
CA PRO A 260 4.19 -1.45 -16.52
C PRO A 260 5.34 -2.44 -16.29
N MET A 261 5.11 -3.50 -15.52
CA MET A 261 6.07 -4.57 -15.24
C MET A 261 5.33 -5.87 -14.93
N SER A 262 6.01 -7.00 -15.09
CA SER A 262 5.44 -8.31 -14.76
C SER A 262 5.41 -8.59 -13.25
N PRO A 263 4.59 -9.55 -12.77
CA PRO A 263 4.55 -9.95 -11.36
C PRO A 263 5.93 -10.25 -10.74
N PHE A 264 6.81 -10.97 -11.44
CA PHE A 264 8.14 -11.31 -10.93
C PHE A 264 9.13 -10.14 -10.98
N GLN A 265 8.94 -9.18 -11.90
CA GLN A 265 9.67 -7.91 -11.87
C GLN A 265 9.24 -7.07 -10.66
N LEU A 266 7.93 -6.96 -10.41
CA LEU A 266 7.40 -6.27 -9.25
C LEU A 266 7.88 -6.92 -7.95
N LEU A 267 7.88 -8.26 -7.89
CA LEU A 267 8.41 -9.02 -6.76
C LEU A 267 9.89 -8.70 -6.48
N GLY A 268 10.70 -8.49 -7.52
CA GLY A 268 12.09 -8.07 -7.36
C GLY A 268 12.27 -6.66 -6.77
N LEU A 269 11.29 -5.76 -6.95
CA LEU A 269 11.30 -4.43 -6.34
C LEU A 269 10.77 -4.44 -4.90
N VAL A 270 9.73 -5.25 -4.63
CA VAL A 270 9.15 -5.42 -3.29
C VAL A 270 10.09 -6.22 -2.38
N GLY A 271 10.71 -7.26 -2.93
CA GLY A 271 11.53 -8.23 -2.21
C GLY A 271 10.75 -9.49 -1.80
N PRO A 272 11.28 -10.70 -2.05
CA PRO A 272 10.64 -11.96 -1.68
C PRO A 272 10.27 -12.09 -0.21
N GLY A 273 11.10 -11.56 0.71
CA GLY A 273 10.84 -11.64 2.15
C GLY A 273 9.60 -10.86 2.58
N VAL A 274 9.38 -9.68 2.00
CA VAL A 274 8.20 -8.86 2.29
C VAL A 274 6.96 -9.52 1.72
N ALA A 275 7.01 -9.98 0.47
CA ALA A 275 5.89 -10.66 -0.18
C ALA A 275 5.49 -11.95 0.57
N LEU A 276 6.47 -12.76 0.99
CA LEU A 276 6.22 -13.98 1.76
C LEU A 276 5.57 -13.66 3.11
N HIS A 277 6.07 -12.66 3.84
CA HIS A 277 5.50 -12.25 5.12
C HIS A 277 4.05 -11.78 5.02
N VAL A 278 3.72 -11.02 3.97
CA VAL A 278 2.33 -10.60 3.71
C VAL A 278 1.46 -11.82 3.35
N ALA A 279 1.95 -12.74 2.53
CA ALA A 279 1.23 -13.98 2.20
C ALA A 279 0.95 -14.84 3.44
N GLU A 280 1.93 -15.01 4.33
CA GLU A 280 1.77 -15.71 5.62
C GLU A 280 0.72 -15.03 6.51
N THR A 281 0.75 -13.70 6.56
CA THR A 281 -0.25 -12.92 7.32
C THR A 281 -1.66 -13.11 6.75
N LEU A 282 -1.83 -13.05 5.43
CA LEU A 282 -3.13 -13.26 4.81
C LEU A 282 -3.59 -14.72 4.92
N ASN A 283 -2.69 -15.70 4.79
CA ASN A 283 -3.01 -17.11 5.03
C ASN A 283 -3.52 -17.35 6.46
N ALA A 284 -2.82 -16.81 7.46
CA ALA A 284 -3.17 -16.99 8.85
C ALA A 284 -4.51 -16.36 9.23
N ASN A 285 -4.88 -15.23 8.61
CA ASN A 285 -6.10 -14.49 8.96
C ASN A 285 -7.29 -14.76 8.03
N LEU A 286 -7.04 -15.07 6.75
CA LEU A 286 -8.07 -15.27 5.73
C LEU A 286 -8.14 -16.72 5.24
N GLY A 287 -7.13 -17.55 5.50
CA GLY A 287 -7.17 -19.00 5.25
C GLY A 287 -6.42 -19.44 3.99
N PRO A 288 -6.57 -20.71 3.60
CA PRO A 288 -5.67 -21.40 2.67
C PRO A 288 -5.70 -20.90 1.23
N ARG A 289 -6.68 -20.06 0.85
CA ARG A 289 -6.73 -19.43 -0.48
C ARG A 289 -5.56 -18.48 -0.74
N TYR A 290 -4.87 -18.03 0.30
CA TYR A 290 -3.57 -17.38 0.19
C TYR A 290 -2.50 -18.45 0.40
N ARG A 291 -2.15 -19.18 -0.65
CA ARG A 291 -1.16 -20.26 -0.52
C ARG A 291 0.23 -19.68 -0.20
N ILE A 292 0.98 -20.41 0.62
CA ILE A 292 2.37 -20.09 0.90
C ILE A 292 3.26 -20.87 -0.07
N SER A 293 3.87 -20.15 -1.01
CA SER A 293 4.70 -20.73 -2.06
C SER A 293 5.99 -21.34 -1.47
N PRO A 294 6.26 -22.64 -1.70
CA PRO A 294 7.53 -23.27 -1.32
C PRO A 294 8.73 -22.64 -2.03
N THR A 295 8.56 -22.19 -3.28
CA THR A 295 9.61 -21.46 -4.01
C THR A 295 9.94 -20.16 -3.30
N MET A 296 8.93 -19.37 -2.90
CA MET A 296 9.14 -18.12 -2.17
C MET A 296 9.86 -18.35 -0.84
N GLN A 297 9.50 -19.40 -0.09
CA GLN A 297 10.19 -19.77 1.14
C GLN A 297 11.67 -20.09 0.89
N ARG A 298 11.98 -20.84 -0.18
CA ARG A 298 13.36 -21.16 -0.56
C ARG A 298 14.16 -19.93 -0.99
N LEU A 299 13.56 -19.04 -1.78
CA LEU A 299 14.21 -17.77 -2.18
C LEU A 299 14.59 -16.92 -0.96
N VAL A 300 13.68 -16.80 0.00
CA VAL A 300 13.95 -16.05 1.24
C VAL A 300 15.05 -16.72 2.06
N LYS A 301 14.97 -18.04 2.25
CA LYS A 301 15.96 -18.82 3.00
C LYS A 301 17.37 -18.70 2.41
N GLU A 302 17.49 -18.77 1.08
CA GLU A 302 18.77 -18.68 0.36
C GLU A 302 19.16 -17.22 0.00
N ASN A 303 18.41 -16.22 0.50
CA ASN A 303 18.65 -14.80 0.28
C ASN A 303 18.72 -14.39 -1.22
N VAL A 304 17.95 -15.07 -2.07
CA VAL A 304 17.80 -14.75 -3.49
C VAL A 304 16.71 -13.70 -3.64
N LYS A 305 17.10 -12.49 -4.09
CA LYS A 305 16.23 -11.30 -4.03
C LYS A 305 15.40 -11.05 -5.28
N THR A 306 15.77 -11.63 -6.43
CA THR A 306 15.11 -11.35 -7.70
C THR A 306 15.00 -12.60 -8.57
N PHE A 307 13.89 -12.72 -9.30
CA PHE A 307 13.72 -13.72 -10.35
C PHE A 307 14.43 -13.35 -11.65
N TYR A 308 14.58 -12.05 -11.92
CA TYR A 308 15.31 -11.55 -13.07
C TYR A 308 16.54 -10.76 -12.64
N ILE A 309 17.62 -10.92 -13.40
CA ILE A 309 18.85 -10.12 -13.28
C ILE A 309 18.99 -9.26 -14.53
N LYS A 310 19.53 -8.06 -14.35
CA LYS A 310 19.81 -7.15 -15.45
C LYS A 310 21.20 -7.47 -16.01
N ASN A 311 21.25 -7.75 -17.31
CA ASN A 311 22.48 -7.98 -18.05
C ASN A 311 23.21 -6.65 -18.32
N ASP A 312 24.48 -6.74 -18.73
CA ASP A 312 25.32 -5.57 -19.05
C ASP A 312 24.75 -4.73 -20.21
N ASP A 313 24.05 -5.36 -21.15
CA ASP A 313 23.35 -4.70 -22.26
C ASP A 313 22.03 -4.02 -21.85
N GLY A 314 21.65 -4.15 -20.58
CA GLY A 314 20.44 -3.60 -20.00
C GLY A 314 19.18 -4.46 -20.16
N THR A 315 19.26 -5.62 -20.81
CA THR A 315 18.18 -6.61 -20.90
C THR A 315 18.00 -7.36 -19.57
N PHE A 316 16.87 -8.03 -19.40
CA PHE A 316 16.62 -8.89 -18.24
C PHE A 316 16.72 -10.36 -18.64
N ALA A 317 17.44 -11.14 -17.85
CA ALA A 317 17.52 -12.59 -17.96
C ALA A 317 17.03 -13.25 -16.66
N ALA A 318 16.54 -14.49 -16.76
CA ALA A 318 16.17 -15.28 -15.59
C ALA A 318 17.40 -15.51 -14.71
N ASN A 319 17.24 -15.32 -13.40
CA ASN A 319 18.28 -15.52 -12.41
C ASN A 319 18.50 -17.04 -12.20
N PRO A 320 19.68 -17.60 -12.55
CA PRO A 320 19.94 -19.02 -12.38
C PRO A 320 19.76 -19.52 -10.94
N ALA A 321 20.10 -18.68 -9.95
CA ALA A 321 19.90 -19.00 -8.54
C ALA A 321 18.41 -19.10 -8.17
N ALA A 322 17.57 -18.25 -8.76
CA ALA A 322 16.13 -18.33 -8.55
C ALA A 322 15.54 -19.58 -9.21
N LEU A 323 15.94 -19.87 -10.47
CA LEU A 323 15.49 -21.04 -11.21
C LEU A 323 15.82 -22.36 -10.51
N ALA A 324 16.99 -22.44 -9.86
CA ALA A 324 17.41 -23.62 -9.12
C ALA A 324 16.54 -23.93 -7.88
N LEU A 325 15.77 -22.95 -7.39
CA LEU A 325 14.95 -23.03 -6.18
C LEU A 325 13.46 -23.23 -6.46
N ILE A 326 13.06 -23.31 -7.74
CA ILE A 326 11.66 -23.48 -8.14
C ILE A 326 11.15 -24.88 -7.75
N GLU A 327 9.93 -24.90 -7.20
CA GLU A 327 9.21 -26.15 -6.91
C GLU A 327 8.90 -26.89 -8.20
N LYS A 328 9.14 -28.19 -8.21
CA LYS A 328 8.96 -29.01 -9.41
C LYS A 328 7.60 -29.70 -9.37
N GLY A 329 6.55 -28.91 -9.56
CA GLY A 329 5.21 -29.45 -9.79
C GLY A 329 5.07 -30.15 -11.15
N ASN A 330 3.97 -30.87 -11.32
CA ASN A 330 3.68 -31.69 -12.51
C ASN A 330 2.30 -31.39 -13.13
N GLN A 331 1.67 -30.28 -12.77
CA GLN A 331 0.37 -29.81 -13.24
C GLN A 331 0.51 -28.40 -13.85
N PRO A 332 1.27 -28.25 -14.96
CA PRO A 332 1.45 -26.95 -15.59
C PRO A 332 0.12 -26.41 -16.13
N SER A 333 -0.10 -25.12 -15.95
CA SER A 333 -1.17 -24.35 -16.58
C SER A 333 -0.66 -23.63 -17.83
N THR A 334 -1.53 -23.38 -18.79
CA THR A 334 -1.28 -22.47 -19.89
C THR A 334 -1.34 -21.01 -19.42
N SER A 335 -0.76 -20.09 -20.20
CA SER A 335 -0.83 -18.64 -19.92
C SER A 335 -2.26 -18.13 -19.74
N GLU A 336 -3.22 -18.62 -20.54
CA GLU A 336 -4.62 -18.21 -20.45
C GLU A 336 -5.31 -18.79 -19.21
N GLU A 337 -4.99 -20.02 -18.81
CA GLU A 337 -5.49 -20.60 -17.55
C GLU A 337 -4.97 -19.84 -16.32
N VAL A 338 -3.68 -19.46 -16.30
CA VAL A 338 -3.11 -18.65 -15.22
C VAL A 338 -3.79 -17.28 -15.16
N LYS A 339 -3.99 -16.63 -16.31
CA LYS A 339 -4.72 -15.36 -16.39
C LYS A 339 -6.14 -15.49 -15.86
N LEU A 340 -6.88 -16.51 -16.28
CA LEU A 340 -8.26 -16.74 -15.85
C LEU A 340 -8.34 -17.01 -14.34
N ARG A 341 -7.47 -17.86 -13.80
CA ARG A 341 -7.36 -18.12 -12.35
C ARG A 341 -7.14 -16.82 -11.57
N ALA A 342 -6.19 -16.01 -12.03
CA ALA A 342 -5.86 -14.73 -11.41
C ALA A 342 -7.04 -13.74 -11.42
N LEU A 343 -7.79 -13.65 -12.53
CA LEU A 343 -8.98 -12.80 -12.64
C LEU A 343 -10.14 -13.32 -11.77
N ASN A 344 -10.37 -14.63 -11.75
CA ASN A 344 -11.38 -15.24 -10.90
C ASN A 344 -11.07 -14.98 -9.42
N ALA A 345 -9.83 -15.20 -9.01
CA ALA A 345 -9.36 -14.94 -7.65
C ALA A 345 -9.55 -13.47 -7.23
N LEU A 346 -9.29 -12.52 -8.13
CA LEU A 346 -9.56 -11.10 -7.90
C LEU A 346 -11.05 -10.81 -7.76
N ALA A 347 -11.91 -11.43 -8.57
CA ALA A 347 -13.36 -11.26 -8.48
C ALA A 347 -13.93 -11.81 -7.16
N GLU A 348 -13.52 -13.02 -6.76
CA GLU A 348 -13.92 -13.63 -5.49
C GLU A 348 -13.52 -12.72 -4.32
N GLU A 349 -12.26 -12.30 -4.28
CA GLU A 349 -11.75 -11.52 -3.15
C GLU A 349 -12.38 -10.12 -3.10
N ALA A 350 -12.56 -9.47 -4.24
CA ALA A 350 -13.24 -8.17 -4.30
C ALA A 350 -14.69 -8.26 -3.83
N ARG A 351 -15.40 -9.35 -4.17
CA ARG A 351 -16.77 -9.56 -3.67
C ARG A 351 -16.78 -9.76 -2.15
N MET A 352 -15.90 -10.61 -1.62
CA MET A 352 -15.77 -10.80 -0.17
C MET A 352 -15.49 -9.48 0.54
N MET A 353 -14.60 -8.65 0.02
CA MET A 353 -14.28 -7.35 0.61
C MET A 353 -15.47 -6.38 0.64
N LEU A 354 -16.33 -6.40 -0.39
CA LEU A 354 -17.55 -5.60 -0.40
C LEU A 354 -18.58 -6.15 0.59
N ASP A 355 -18.76 -7.46 0.65
CA ASP A 355 -19.72 -8.10 1.56
C ASP A 355 -19.30 -7.95 3.04
N GLU A 356 -18.00 -7.96 3.32
CA GLU A 356 -17.41 -7.68 4.64
C GLU A 356 -17.44 -6.20 5.03
N GLY A 357 -17.76 -5.30 4.07
CA GLY A 357 -17.73 -3.85 4.25
C GLY A 357 -16.32 -3.29 4.46
N VAL A 358 -15.28 -3.91 3.87
CA VAL A 358 -13.90 -3.41 3.94
C VAL A 358 -13.81 -2.00 3.36
N VAL A 359 -14.57 -1.72 2.31
CA VAL A 359 -14.75 -0.39 1.72
C VAL A 359 -16.22 -0.13 1.42
N SER A 360 -16.59 1.14 1.25
CA SER A 360 -17.99 1.55 1.05
C SER A 360 -18.55 1.24 -0.35
N SER A 361 -17.69 1.07 -1.36
CA SER A 361 -18.13 0.86 -2.75
C SER A 361 -17.08 0.18 -3.61
N ALA A 362 -17.53 -0.45 -4.71
CA ALA A 362 -16.67 -1.02 -5.75
C ALA A 362 -15.65 0.00 -6.30
N ALA A 363 -16.06 1.26 -6.44
CA ALA A 363 -15.20 2.33 -6.93
C ALA A 363 -14.00 2.64 -5.99
N GLU A 364 -14.09 2.35 -4.69
CA GLU A 364 -12.95 2.46 -3.79
C GLU A 364 -11.91 1.37 -4.07
N ILE A 365 -12.34 0.15 -4.39
CA ILE A 365 -11.44 -0.95 -4.82
C ILE A 365 -10.71 -0.56 -6.10
N ASP A 366 -11.45 -0.04 -7.08
CA ASP A 366 -10.86 0.40 -8.35
C ASP A 366 -9.83 1.51 -8.14
N LEU A 367 -10.15 2.50 -7.31
CA LEU A 367 -9.21 3.57 -6.96
C LEU A 367 -7.94 3.02 -6.32
N CYS A 368 -8.09 2.06 -5.40
CA CYS A 368 -6.96 1.40 -4.74
C CYS A 368 -6.06 0.70 -5.75
N MET A 369 -6.63 -0.07 -6.67
CA MET A 369 -5.84 -0.81 -7.64
C MET A 369 -5.19 0.11 -8.69
N LEU A 370 -5.89 1.16 -9.14
CA LEU A 370 -5.34 2.17 -10.04
C LEU A 370 -4.14 2.92 -9.43
N LEU A 371 -4.27 3.35 -8.18
CA LEU A 371 -3.31 4.27 -7.54
C LEU A 371 -2.26 3.57 -6.67
N GLY A 372 -2.56 2.39 -6.15
CA GLY A 372 -1.69 1.62 -5.26
C GLY A 372 -0.97 0.48 -5.98
N ALA A 373 -1.69 -0.31 -6.79
CA ALA A 373 -1.14 -1.44 -7.53
C ALA A 373 -0.72 -1.12 -8.98
N GLY A 374 -0.99 0.11 -9.45
CA GLY A 374 -0.65 0.52 -10.82
C GLY A 374 -1.49 -0.16 -11.89
N TRP A 375 -2.76 -0.48 -11.58
CA TRP A 375 -3.67 -1.11 -12.54
C TRP A 375 -3.83 -0.25 -13.80
N PRO A 376 -3.79 -0.82 -15.01
CA PRO A 376 -3.80 -0.03 -16.25
C PRO A 376 -5.06 0.82 -16.42
N MET A 377 -4.87 2.14 -16.56
CA MET A 377 -5.98 3.10 -16.64
C MET A 377 -6.96 2.84 -17.80
N HIS A 378 -6.46 2.31 -18.91
CA HIS A 378 -7.30 2.01 -20.08
C HIS A 378 -8.31 0.87 -19.85
N LEU A 379 -8.15 0.14 -18.73
CA LEU A 379 -9.10 -0.85 -18.27
C LEU A 379 -10.14 -0.28 -17.28
N GLY A 380 -9.97 0.97 -16.84
CA GLY A 380 -10.88 1.69 -15.95
C GLY A 380 -10.68 1.40 -14.47
N GLY A 381 -10.26 0.19 -14.14
CA GLY A 381 -10.07 -0.35 -12.81
C GLY A 381 -10.02 -1.87 -12.91
N ILE A 382 -9.90 -2.57 -11.78
CA ILE A 382 -10.00 -4.03 -11.79
C ILE A 382 -11.45 -4.47 -12.00
N LEU A 383 -12.41 -3.85 -11.31
CA LEU A 383 -13.80 -4.31 -11.32
C LEU A 383 -14.51 -4.01 -12.65
N PRO A 384 -14.34 -2.83 -13.29
CA PRO A 384 -14.80 -2.60 -14.65
C PRO A 384 -14.25 -3.59 -15.67
N TYR A 385 -13.00 -4.04 -15.47
CA TYR A 385 -12.41 -5.05 -16.34
C TYR A 385 -13.08 -6.40 -16.12
N LEU A 386 -13.22 -6.85 -14.88
CA LEU A 386 -13.88 -8.11 -14.54
C LEU A 386 -15.34 -8.14 -14.99
N ASP A 387 -16.05 -7.02 -14.89
CA ASP A 387 -17.42 -6.86 -15.40
C ASP A 387 -17.47 -7.02 -16.92
N ARG A 388 -16.60 -6.34 -17.65
CA ARG A 388 -16.57 -6.38 -19.11
C ARG A 388 -16.21 -7.75 -19.68
N GLU A 389 -15.31 -8.48 -19.02
CA GLU A 389 -14.88 -9.80 -19.48
C GLU A 389 -15.83 -10.93 -19.02
N GLY A 390 -16.95 -10.60 -18.34
CA GLY A 390 -17.92 -11.58 -17.83
C GLY A 390 -17.43 -12.41 -16.64
N VAL A 391 -16.25 -12.10 -16.11
CA VAL A 391 -15.64 -12.81 -14.96
C VAL A 391 -16.46 -12.58 -13.70
N SER A 392 -16.90 -11.34 -13.45
CA SER A 392 -17.66 -11.02 -12.23
C SER A 392 -19.00 -11.76 -12.17
N GLU A 393 -19.71 -11.89 -13.30
CA GLU A 393 -20.95 -12.66 -13.38
C GLU A 393 -20.71 -14.16 -13.23
N SER A 394 -19.70 -14.71 -13.93
CA SER A 394 -19.37 -16.14 -13.85
C SER A 394 -18.96 -16.58 -12.44
N VAL A 395 -18.27 -15.72 -11.70
CA VAL A 395 -17.67 -16.05 -10.41
C VAL A 395 -18.56 -15.63 -9.25
N THR A 396 -19.19 -14.46 -9.34
CA THR A 396 -19.93 -13.84 -8.22
C THR A 396 -21.43 -13.76 -8.47
N GLY A 397 -21.92 -14.20 -9.63
CA GLY A 397 -23.33 -14.20 -10.02
C GLY A 397 -23.91 -12.84 -10.38
N LYS A 398 -23.12 -11.75 -10.34
CA LYS A 398 -23.54 -10.39 -10.69
C LYS A 398 -22.35 -9.47 -10.94
N HIS A 399 -22.59 -8.39 -11.70
CA HIS A 399 -21.61 -7.32 -11.87
C HIS A 399 -21.27 -6.59 -10.55
N PHE A 400 -20.11 -5.93 -10.53
CA PHE A 400 -19.72 -5.02 -9.44
C PHE A 400 -20.32 -3.63 -9.62
N HIS A 401 -20.34 -3.14 -10.87
CA HIS A 401 -20.92 -1.85 -11.22
C HIS A 401 -22.27 -2.00 -11.96
N PRO A 402 -23.15 -0.99 -11.91
CA PRO A 402 -24.33 -0.94 -12.76
C PRO A 402 -23.97 -0.95 -14.27
N PRO A 403 -24.85 -1.47 -15.14
CA PRO A 403 -24.67 -1.43 -16.59
C PRO A 403 -24.35 -0.02 -17.12
N GLY A 404 -23.44 0.05 -18.09
CA GLY A 404 -22.98 1.32 -18.69
C GLY A 404 -21.95 2.12 -17.87
N VAL A 405 -21.53 1.63 -16.69
CA VAL A 405 -20.38 2.18 -15.96
C VAL A 405 -19.09 1.60 -16.53
N ALA A 406 -18.23 2.46 -17.09
CA ALA A 406 -16.92 2.10 -17.67
C ALA A 406 -16.94 1.14 -18.88
N SER A 407 -18.11 0.62 -19.27
CA SER A 407 -18.38 -0.18 -20.47
C SER A 407 -19.52 0.41 -21.30
N LEU A 408 -19.68 -0.10 -22.53
CA LEU A 408 -20.88 0.14 -23.36
C LEU A 408 -22.08 -0.70 -22.92
N ALA A 409 -21.83 -1.96 -22.56
CA ALA A 409 -22.82 -2.92 -22.10
C ALA A 409 -23.18 -2.67 -20.64
#